data_AF-A0A0E3DB64-F1
#
_entry.id   AF-A0A0E3DB64-F1
#
_cell.length_a   1.000
_cell.length_b   1.000
_cell.length_c   1.000
_cell.angle_alpha   90.00
_cell.angle_beta   90.00
_cell.angle_gamma   90.00
#
_symmetry.space_group_name_H-M   'P 1'
#
loop_
_entity.id
_entity.type
_entity.pdbx_description
1 polymer ?
#
loop_
_entity_poly.entity_id
_entity_poly.type
_entity_poly.pdbx_seq_one_letter_code
_entity_poly.pdbx_strand_id
1 'polypeptide(L)'
;MINAKFNFYWFLFRMSALLILSGFIIENEVILLIFGFLFLHIRLGLNAITSDYIHSKKLRLIVNSLIRISIVEILGYTLELFF
;
A
#
# COMPACT_ATOMS: atom_id res chain seq x y z
N MET A 1 23.23 14.01 -45.03
CA MET A 1 22.56 15.04 -44.21
C MET A 1 21.15 14.55 -43.92
N ILE A 2 20.90 13.95 -42.74
CA ILE A 2 19.58 13.38 -42.43
C ILE A 2 18.61 14.52 -42.18
N ASN A 3 17.60 14.64 -43.02
CA ASN A 3 16.52 15.62 -42.88
C ASN A 3 15.61 15.15 -41.73
N ALA A 4 15.89 15.62 -40.51
CA ALA A 4 15.05 15.37 -39.34
C ALA A 4 13.79 16.22 -39.42
N LYS A 5 12.83 15.85 -40.28
CA LYS A 5 11.46 16.37 -40.16
C LYS A 5 10.85 15.77 -38.90
N PHE A 6 10.51 16.63 -37.93
CA PHE A 6 9.80 16.22 -36.72
C PHE A 6 8.47 15.55 -37.10
N ASN A 7 8.38 14.24 -36.87
CA ASN A 7 7.15 13.49 -37.08
C ASN A 7 6.33 13.53 -35.77
N PHE A 8 5.31 14.39 -35.76
CA PHE A 8 4.44 14.57 -34.60
C PHE A 8 3.79 13.25 -34.13
N TYR A 9 3.44 12.34 -35.06
CA TYR A 9 2.89 11.03 -34.69
C TYR A 9 3.89 10.16 -33.93
N TRP A 10 5.16 10.16 -34.36
CA TRP A 10 6.21 9.41 -33.68
C TRP A 10 6.48 9.96 -32.27
N PHE A 11 6.44 11.28 -32.11
CA PHE A 11 6.56 11.93 -30.81
C PHE A 11 5.39 11.59 -29.88
N LEU A 12 4.15 11.73 -30.38
CA LEU A 12 2.95 11.40 -29.61
C LEU A 12 2.92 9.93 -29.17
N PHE A 13 3.31 9.01 -30.05
CA PHE A 13 3.37 7.58 -29.73
C PHE A 13 4.34 7.26 -28.59
N ARG A 14 5.47 7.95 -28.52
CA ARG A 14 6.41 7.79 -27.39
C ARG A 14 5.90 8.45 -26.12
N MET A 15 5.26 9.60 -26.23
CA MET A 15 4.67 10.29 -25.08
C MET A 15 3.52 9.51 -24.46
N SER A 16 2.67 8.86 -25.27
CA SER A 16 1.60 8.01 -24.74
C SER A 16 2.14 6.81 -23.96
N ALA A 17 3.21 6.17 -24.44
CA ALA A 17 3.87 5.08 -23.70
C ALA A 17 4.45 5.55 -22.35
N LEU A 18 5.07 6.73 -22.32
CA LEU A 18 5.59 7.32 -21.07
C LEU A 18 4.46 7.67 -20.09
N LEU A 19 3.34 8.19 -20.59
CA LEU A 19 2.17 8.50 -19.76
C LEU A 19 1.54 7.24 -19.17
N ILE A 20 1.40 6.17 -19.95
CA ILE A 20 0.90 4.88 -19.47
C ILE A 20 1.80 4.33 -18.37
N LEU A 21 3.13 4.36 -18.58
CA LEU A 21 4.09 3.94 -17.56
C LEU A 21 3.94 4.75 -16.28
N SER A 22 3.84 6.08 -16.39
CA SER A 22 3.67 6.95 -15.22
C SER A 22 2.35 6.71 -14.49
N GLY A 23 1.26 6.47 -15.23
CA GLY A 23 -0.04 6.14 -14.66
C GLY A 23 0.02 4.84 -13.86
N PHE A 24 0.65 3.81 -14.42
CA PHE A 24 0.84 2.53 -13.73
C PHE A 24 1.64 2.66 -12.43
N ILE A 25 2.68 3.50 -12.39
CA ILE A 25 3.46 3.74 -11.16
C ILE A 25 2.58 4.42 -10.10
N ILE A 26 1.87 5.48 -10.48
CA ILE A 26 1.02 6.26 -9.55
C ILE A 26 -0.11 5.39 -8.99
N GLU A 27 -0.76 4.58 -9.82
CA GLU A 27 -1.83 3.67 -9.37
C GLU A 27 -1.33 2.72 -8.28
N ASN A 28 -0.17 2.10 -8.46
CA ASN A 28 0.43 1.21 -7.47
C ASN A 28 0.80 1.95 -6.18
N GLU A 29 1.34 3.17 -6.27
CA GLU A 29 1.64 3.98 -5.09
C GLU A 29 0.39 4.34 -4.28
N VAL A 30 -0.70 4.71 -4.96
CA VAL A 30 -1.99 5.02 -4.31
C VAL A 30 -2.55 3.79 -3.61
N ILE A 31 -2.47 2.61 -4.25
CA ILE A 31 -2.89 1.34 -3.63
C ILE A 31 -2.06 1.06 -2.37
N LEU A 32 -0.73 1.16 -2.45
CA LEU A 32 0.17 0.97 -1.31
C LEU A 32 -0.15 1.94 -0.17
N LEU A 33 -0.42 3.20 -0.49
CA LEU A 33 -0.78 4.24 0.49
C LEU A 33 -2.08 3.90 1.22
N ILE A 34 -3.13 3.50 0.48
CA ILE A 34 -4.43 3.14 1.04
C ILE A 34 -4.27 1.93 1.97
N PHE A 35 -3.59 0.87 1.53
CA PHE A 35 -3.36 -0.30 2.38
C PHE A 35 -2.54 0.06 3.61
N GLY A 36 -1.46 0.82 3.47
CA GLY A 36 -0.66 1.29 4.60
C GLY A 36 -1.48 2.06 5.64
N PHE A 37 -2.35 2.96 5.18
CA PHE A 37 -3.23 3.72 6.06
C PHE A 37 -4.28 2.84 6.75
N LEU A 38 -4.87 1.88 6.03
CA LEU A 38 -5.82 0.91 6.57
C LEU A 38 -5.20 0.08 7.70
N PHE A 39 -4.00 -0.47 7.49
CA PHE A 39 -3.30 -1.26 8.51
C PHE A 39 -2.91 -0.42 9.72
N LEU A 40 -2.48 0.83 9.49
CA LEU A 40 -2.20 1.77 10.57
C LEU A 40 -3.46 2.05 11.40
N HIS A 41 -4.59 2.33 10.73
CA HIS A 41 -5.87 2.60 11.36
C HIS A 41 -6.34 1.40 12.21
N ILE A 42 -6.31 0.19 11.65
CA ILE A 42 -6.67 -1.04 12.36
C ILE A 42 -5.80 -1.23 13.61
N ARG A 43 -4.48 -1.05 13.48
CA ARG A 43 -3.55 -1.19 14.61
C ARG A 43 -3.83 -0.20 15.73
N LEU A 44 -4.09 1.06 15.38
CA LEU A 44 -4.41 2.10 16.37
C LEU A 44 -5.77 1.84 17.03
N GLY A 45 -6.78 1.46 16.25
CA GLY A 45 -8.11 1.11 16.76
C GLY A 45 -8.07 -0.07 17.74
N LEU A 46 -7.34 -1.14 17.39
CA LEU A 46 -7.17 -2.28 18.28
C LEU A 46 -6.40 -1.91 19.55
N ASN A 47 -5.38 -1.06 19.46
CA ASN A 47 -4.67 -0.58 20.65
C ASN A 47 -5.56 0.25 21.58
N ALA A 48 -6.47 1.06 21.02
CA ALA A 48 -7.45 1.81 21.81
C ALA A 48 -8.43 0.86 22.52
N ILE A 49 -8.94 -0.15 21.82
CA ILE A 49 -9.80 -1.18 22.42
C ILE A 49 -9.05 -1.92 23.54
N THR A 50 -7.79 -2.32 23.33
CA THR A 50 -7.03 -3.00 24.38
C THR A 50 -6.68 -2.10 25.55
N SER A 51 -6.47 -0.79 25.34
CA SER A 51 -6.28 0.15 26.46
C SER A 51 -7.54 0.34 27.29
N ASP A 52 -8.70 0.39 26.63
CA ASP A 52 -9.96 0.73 27.27
C ASP A 52 -10.53 -0.46 28.04
N TYR A 53 -10.41 -1.68 27.50
CA TYR A 53 -11.06 -2.86 28.05
C TYR A 53 -10.12 -3.82 28.80
N ILE A 54 -8.79 -3.75 28.60
CA ILE A 54 -7.84 -4.68 29.24
C ILE A 54 -7.00 -3.96 30.31
N HIS A 55 -7.46 -4.06 31.55
CA HIS A 55 -6.78 -3.44 32.70
C HIS A 55 -5.57 -4.24 33.20
N SER A 56 -5.55 -5.56 33.01
CA SER A 56 -4.41 -6.40 33.41
C SER A 56 -3.22 -6.19 32.46
N LYS A 57 -2.09 -5.72 33.00
CA LYS A 57 -0.85 -5.49 32.24
C LYS A 57 -0.34 -6.75 31.53
N LYS A 58 -0.47 -7.92 32.18
CA LYS A 58 -0.05 -9.21 31.59
C LYS A 58 -0.92 -9.60 30.41
N LEU A 59 -2.24 -9.47 30.54
CA LEU A 59 -3.18 -9.76 29.45
C LEU A 59 -3.00 -8.78 28.29
N ARG A 60 -2.83 -7.49 28.57
CA ARG A 60 -2.59 -6.46 27.55
C ARG A 60 -1.33 -6.73 26.73
N LEU A 61 -0.25 -7.19 27.36
CA LEU A 61 0.96 -7.60 26.66
C LEU A 61 0.72 -8.79 25.74
N ILE A 62 0.03 -9.83 26.21
CA ILE A 62 -0.29 -11.02 25.41
C ILE A 62 -1.14 -10.62 24.20
N VAL A 63 -2.21 -9.85 24.41
CA VAL A 63 -3.12 -9.42 23.34
C VAL A 63 -2.39 -8.52 22.33
N ASN A 64 -1.54 -7.60 22.77
CA ASN A 64 -0.77 -6.76 21.86
C ASN A 64 0.23 -7.57 21.02
N SER A 65 0.81 -8.64 21.57
CA SER A 65 1.65 -9.57 20.80
C SER A 65 0.83 -10.32 19.75
N LEU A 66 -0.37 -10.81 20.11
CA LEU A 66 -1.27 -11.48 19.18
C LEU A 66 -1.71 -10.54 18.05
N ILE A 67 -2.11 -9.29 18.37
CA ILE A 67 -2.45 -8.27 17.36
C ILE A 67 -1.31 -8.06 16.37
N ARG A 68 -0.06 -8.00 16.85
CA ARG A 68 1.11 -7.87 15.96
C ARG A 68 1.28 -9.06 15.03
N ILE A 69 1.14 -10.28 15.54
CA ILE A 69 1.22 -11.51 14.74
C ILE A 69 0.10 -11.52 13.70
N SER A 70 -1.14 -11.25 14.11
CA SER A 70 -2.30 -11.21 13.20
C SER A 70 -2.16 -10.14 12.12
N ILE A 71 -1.62 -8.96 12.42
CA ILE A 71 -1.37 -7.93 11.40
C ILE A 71 -0.36 -8.42 10.36
N VAL A 72 0.72 -9.09 10.79
CA VAL A 72 1.73 -9.66 9.86
C VAL A 72 1.10 -10.75 8.99
N GLU A 73 0.26 -11.60 9.57
CA GLU A 73 -0.44 -12.67 8.85
C GLU A 73 -1.45 -12.11 7.83
N ILE A 74 -2.25 -11.12 8.21
CA ILE A 74 -3.18 -10.43 7.28
C ILE A 74 -2.39 -9.74 6.16
N LEU A 75 -1.25 -9.11 6.46
CA LEU A 75 -0.38 -8.53 5.43
C LEU A 75 0.11 -9.61 4.45
N GLY A 76 0.52 -10.77 4.95
CA GLY A 76 0.91 -11.92 4.12
C GLY A 76 -0.19 -12.37 3.18
N TYR A 77 -1.40 -12.59 3.70
CA TYR A 77 -2.56 -12.96 2.86
C TYR A 77 -3.00 -11.87 1.90
N THR A 78 -2.85 -10.60 2.28
CA THR A 78 -3.14 -9.47 1.38
C THR A 78 -2.16 -9.48 0.21
N LEU A 79 -0.87 -9.70 0.47
CA LEU A 79 0.12 -9.80 -0.60
C LEU A 79 -0.16 -10.99 -1.53
N GLU A 80 -0.47 -12.17 -0.99
CA GLU A 80 -0.83 -13.37 -1.77
C GLU A 80 -2.09 -13.17 -2.64
N LEU A 81 -3.04 -12.35 -2.18
CA LEU A 81 -4.25 -12.06 -2.95
C LEU A 81 -3.98 -11.14 -4.15
N PHE A 82 -3.02 -10.23 -4.02
CA PHE A 82 -2.75 -9.19 -5.03
C PHE A 82 -1.56 -9.49 -5.96
N PHE A 83 -0.65 -10.40 -5.57
CA PHE A 83 0.55 -10.78 -6.32
C PHE A 83 0.66 -12.29 -6.51
#